data_AF-A0A7V0QKC6-F1
#
_entry.id   AF-A0A7V0QKC6-F1
#
_cell.length_a   1.000
_cell.length_b   1.000
_cell.length_c   1.000
_cell.angle_alpha   90.00
_cell.angle_beta   90.00
_cell.angle_gamma   90.00
#
_symmetry.space_group_name_H-M   'P 1'
#
loop_
_entity.id
_entity.type
_entity.pdbx_description
1 polymer ?
#
loop_
_entity_poly.entity_id
_entity_poly.type
_entity_poly.pdbx_seq_one_letter_code
_entity_poly.pdbx_strand_id
1 'polypeptide(L)'
;MRLEWTCPAINDLKSASDYVAKDNPRAAKHMSERVREAVEYLADYPNMGHPGRVAQTRELVISGTPFIAVYRVTGGIVQILRILHHALRWPQADR
;
A
#
# COMPACT_ATOMS: atom_id res chain seq x y z
N MET A 1 1.06 -15.13 -9.12
CA MET A 1 1.08 -15.40 -7.66
C MET A 1 -0.27 -15.01 -7.06
N ARG A 2 -0.68 -15.59 -5.92
CA ARG A 2 -1.90 -15.13 -5.23
C ARG A 2 -1.59 -13.83 -4.50
N LEU A 3 -2.47 -12.84 -4.58
CA LEU A 3 -2.36 -11.58 -3.86
C LEU A 3 -3.26 -11.61 -2.60
N GLU A 4 -2.71 -11.24 -1.46
CA GLU A 4 -3.44 -11.16 -0.19
C GLU A 4 -3.20 -9.82 0.51
N TRP A 5 -4.28 -9.16 0.90
CA TRP A 5 -4.23 -7.95 1.70
C TRP A 5 -4.43 -8.30 3.16
N THR A 6 -3.56 -7.81 4.02
CA THR A 6 -3.78 -7.89 5.47
C THR A 6 -4.76 -6.80 5.92
N CYS A 7 -5.46 -7.03 7.03
CA CYS A 7 -6.37 -6.01 7.59
C CYS A 7 -5.68 -4.65 7.84
N PRO A 8 -4.42 -4.58 8.34
CA PRO A 8 -3.69 -3.32 8.45
C PRO A 8 -3.52 -2.58 7.12
N ALA A 9 -3.16 -3.28 6.04
CA ALA A 9 -3.01 -2.65 4.71
C ALA A 9 -4.34 -2.08 4.18
N ILE A 10 -5.45 -2.79 4.40
CA ILE A 10 -6.80 -2.31 4.03
C ILE A 10 -7.14 -1.05 4.84
N ASN A 11 -6.88 -1.08 6.15
CA ASN A 11 -7.16 0.05 7.04
C ASN A 11 -6.31 1.28 6.71
N ASP A 12 -5.03 1.09 6.37
CA ASP A 12 -4.14 2.16 5.93
C ASP A 12 -4.72 2.87 4.69
N LEU A 13 -5.08 2.09 3.65
CA LEU A 13 -5.63 2.63 2.39
C LEU A 13 -6.97 3.31 2.61
N LYS A 14 -7.86 2.70 3.42
CA LYS A 14 -9.14 3.28 3.77
C LYS A 14 -8.97 4.62 4.49
N SER A 15 -8.10 4.66 5.51
CA SER A 15 -7.89 5.87 6.30
C SER A 15 -7.29 7.01 5.46
N ALA A 16 -6.40 6.68 4.52
CA ALA A 16 -5.88 7.64 3.54
C ALA A 16 -6.98 8.17 2.62
N SER A 17 -7.82 7.27 2.09
CA SER A 17 -8.93 7.65 1.23
C SER A 17 -9.92 8.55 1.98
N ASP A 18 -10.30 8.18 3.21
CA ASP A 18 -11.21 8.95 4.06
C ASP A 18 -10.64 10.34 4.39
N TYR A 19 -9.32 10.44 4.62
CA TYR A 19 -8.66 11.73 4.87
C TYR A 19 -8.73 12.64 3.65
N VAL A 20 -8.32 12.15 2.47
CA VAL A 20 -8.33 12.94 1.23
C VAL A 20 -9.76 13.29 0.80
N ALA A 21 -10.73 12.40 1.04
CA ALA A 21 -12.13 12.62 0.66
C ALA A 21 -12.79 13.78 1.39
N LYS A 22 -12.28 14.20 2.56
CA LYS A 22 -12.78 15.38 3.28
C LYS A 22 -12.65 16.67 2.47
N ASP A 23 -11.61 16.76 1.63
CA ASP A 23 -11.34 17.91 0.77
C ASP A 23 -11.72 17.62 -0.69
N ASN A 24 -11.34 16.45 -1.21
CA ASN A 24 -11.55 16.10 -2.60
C ASN A 24 -11.86 14.60 -2.78
N PRO A 25 -13.15 14.20 -2.80
CA PRO A 25 -13.58 12.81 -2.98
C PRO A 25 -13.10 12.19 -4.30
N ARG A 26 -13.00 13.00 -5.37
CA ARG A 26 -12.52 12.51 -6.67
C ARG A 26 -11.04 12.17 -6.59
N ALA A 27 -10.22 12.99 -5.93
CA ALA A 27 -8.81 12.70 -5.71
C ALA A 27 -8.61 11.45 -4.83
N ALA A 28 -9.44 11.26 -3.79
CA ALA A 28 -9.39 10.06 -2.94
C ALA A 28 -9.64 8.77 -3.74
N LYS A 29 -10.63 8.80 -4.64
CA LYS A 29 -10.91 7.68 -5.54
C LYS A 29 -9.72 7.39 -6.47
N HIS A 30 -9.22 8.39 -7.19
CA HIS A 30 -8.07 8.21 -8.10
C HIS A 30 -6.82 7.70 -7.39
N MET A 31 -6.56 8.20 -6.18
CA MET A 31 -5.45 7.74 -5.35
C MET A 31 -5.60 6.27 -4.97
N SER A 32 -6.78 5.85 -4.50
CA SER A 32 -6.99 4.45 -4.09
C SER A 32 -6.98 3.48 -5.27
N GLU A 33 -7.50 3.89 -6.43
CA GLU A 33 -7.39 3.13 -7.69
C GLU A 33 -5.93 2.93 -8.10
N ARG A 34 -5.10 3.98 -8.09
CA ARG A 34 -3.67 3.85 -8.38
C ARG A 34 -2.93 2.92 -7.44
N VAL A 35 -3.23 2.98 -6.14
CA VAL A 35 -2.62 2.09 -5.17
C VAL A 35 -2.99 0.64 -5.46
N ARG A 36 -4.27 0.38 -5.76
CA ARG A 36 -4.74 -0.97 -6.07
C ARG A 36 -4.10 -1.51 -7.35
N GLU A 37 -4.09 -0.74 -8.43
CA GLU A 37 -3.48 -1.12 -9.71
C GLU A 37 -1.99 -1.44 -9.56
N ALA A 38 -1.23 -0.60 -8.85
CA ALA A 38 0.18 -0.85 -8.59
C ALA A 38 0.42 -2.16 -7.82
N VAL A 39 -0.45 -2.47 -6.87
CA VAL A 39 -0.38 -3.69 -6.07
C VAL A 39 -0.81 -4.92 -6.88
N GLU A 40 -1.78 -4.80 -7.80
CA GLU A 40 -2.21 -5.89 -8.68
C GLU A 40 -1.06 -6.41 -9.55
N TYR A 41 -0.18 -5.52 -10.04
CA TYR A 41 1.02 -5.92 -10.80
C TYR A 41 1.99 -6.81 -10.01
N LEU A 42 1.96 -6.80 -8.68
CA LEU A 42 2.82 -7.68 -7.88
C LEU A 42 2.46 -9.16 -8.04
N ALA A 43 1.24 -9.49 -8.46
CA ALA A 43 0.86 -10.86 -8.75
C ALA A 43 1.72 -11.47 -9.89
N ASP A 44 2.10 -10.66 -10.86
CA ASP A 44 2.91 -11.04 -12.02
C ASP A 44 4.39 -10.70 -11.81
N TYR A 45 4.69 -9.59 -11.14
CA TYR A 45 6.04 -9.06 -10.94
C TYR A 45 6.37 -8.88 -9.45
N PRO A 46 6.40 -9.98 -8.66
CA PRO A 46 6.59 -9.93 -7.20
C PRO A 46 7.95 -9.34 -6.78
N ASN A 47 8.92 -9.28 -7.69
CA ASN A 47 10.27 -8.77 -7.43
C ASN A 47 10.45 -7.29 -7.81
N MET A 48 9.38 -6.59 -8.22
CA MET A 48 9.40 -5.18 -8.64
C MET A 48 9.79 -4.21 -7.51
N GLY A 49 9.34 -4.47 -6.28
CA GLY A 49 9.71 -3.63 -5.13
C GLY A 49 11.15 -3.88 -4.69
N HIS A 50 11.82 -2.87 -4.12
CA HIS A 50 13.17 -3.06 -3.59
C HIS A 50 13.15 -3.80 -2.25
N PRO A 51 14.27 -4.39 -1.79
CA PRO A 51 14.38 -4.89 -0.42
C PRO A 51 13.94 -3.83 0.59
N GLY A 52 13.03 -4.22 1.49
CA GLY A 52 12.46 -3.31 2.48
C GLY A 52 13.39 -3.08 3.67
N ARG A 53 13.05 -2.08 4.50
CA ARG A 53 13.80 -1.78 5.74
C ARG A 53 13.68 -2.88 6.80
N VAL A 54 12.61 -3.67 6.75
CA VAL A 54 12.39 -4.81 7.63
C VAL A 54 12.82 -6.08 6.90
N ALA A 55 13.53 -6.98 7.59
CA ALA A 55 13.95 -8.23 6.99
C ALA A 55 12.75 -9.00 6.41
N GLN A 56 12.96 -9.64 5.25
CA GLN A 56 11.94 -10.41 4.53
C GLN A 56 10.76 -9.60 3.99
N THR A 57 10.85 -8.27 3.96
CA THR A 57 9.88 -7.41 3.27
C THR A 57 10.49 -6.78 2.03
N ARG A 58 9.59 -6.32 1.16
CA ARG A 58 9.87 -5.50 -0.01
C ARG A 58 9.00 -4.26 0.04
N GLU A 59 9.48 -3.20 -0.59
CA GLU A 59 8.81 -1.92 -0.67
C GLU A 59 8.60 -1.56 -2.14
N LEU A 60 7.33 -1.34 -2.51
CA LEU A 60 6.95 -0.84 -3.83
C LEU A 60 6.55 0.62 -3.68
N VAL A 61 7.33 1.53 -4.27
CA VAL A 61 6.95 2.94 -4.41
C VAL A 61 5.88 3.06 -5.48
N ILE A 62 4.74 3.65 -5.12
CA ILE A 62 3.57 3.75 -6.00
C ILE A 62 3.63 5.09 -6.74
N SER A 63 4.12 5.03 -7.98
CA SER A 63 4.37 6.20 -8.82
C SER A 63 3.15 7.12 -8.95
N GLY A 64 3.38 8.43 -8.84
CA GLY A 64 2.31 9.43 -8.91
C GLY A 64 1.39 9.46 -7.68
N THR A 65 1.80 8.84 -6.59
CA THR A 65 1.16 8.92 -5.28
C THR A 65 2.25 9.07 -4.20
N PRO A 66 1.91 9.55 -3.00
CA PRO A 66 2.85 9.58 -1.90
C PRO A 66 2.91 8.25 -1.13
N PHE A 67 2.51 7.10 -1.70
CA PHE A 67 2.41 5.84 -0.98
C PHE A 67 3.48 4.81 -1.36
N ILE A 68 3.81 3.98 -0.37
CA ILE A 68 4.66 2.79 -0.49
C ILE A 68 3.84 1.59 -0.02
N ALA A 69 3.76 0.55 -0.85
CA ALA A 69 3.24 -0.75 -0.42
C ALA A 69 4.38 -1.57 0.18
N VAL A 70 4.25 -1.92 1.47
CA VAL A 70 5.16 -2.87 2.13
C VAL A 70 4.54 -4.25 1.97
N TYR A 71 5.29 -5.19 1.41
CA TYR A 71 4.81 -6.53 1.14
C TYR A 71 5.88 -7.59 1.38
N ARG A 72 5.49 -8.86 1.35
CA ARG A 72 6.41 -10.00 1.33
C ARG A 72 5.95 -11.04 0.33
N VAL A 73 6.90 -11.87 -0.10
CA VAL A 73 6.66 -12.96 -1.05
C VAL A 73 6.95 -14.27 -0.32
N THR A 74 5.95 -15.11 -0.11
CA THR A 74 6.10 -16.40 0.60
C THR A 74 5.11 -17.43 0.09
N GLY A 75 5.56 -18.67 -0.15
CA GLY A 75 4.69 -19.78 -0.50
C GLY A 75 3.78 -19.55 -1.72
N GLY A 76 4.23 -18.82 -2.74
CA GLY A 76 3.38 -18.50 -3.91
C GLY A 76 2.43 -17.31 -3.72
N ILE A 77 2.50 -16.64 -2.55
CA ILE A 77 1.64 -15.54 -2.15
C ILE A 77 2.45 -14.25 -2.05
N VAL A 78 1.90 -13.18 -2.61
CA VAL A 78 2.29 -11.80 -2.33
C VAL A 78 1.35 -11.27 -1.25
N GLN A 79 1.88 -11.01 -0.06
CA GLN A 79 1.09 -10.50 1.05
C GLN A 79 1.40 -9.02 1.29
N ILE A 80 0.39 -8.17 1.14
CA ILE A 80 0.46 -6.72 1.36
C ILE A 80 0.25 -6.46 2.85
N LEU A 81 1.32 -6.01 3.49
CA LEU A 81 1.40 -5.84 4.93
C LEU A 81 0.93 -4.45 5.36
N ARG A 82 1.35 -3.40 4.65
CA ARG A 82 1.03 -2.00 4.96
C ARG A 82 0.99 -1.14 3.70
N ILE A 83 0.19 -0.07 3.72
CA ILE A 83 0.23 1.01 2.73
C ILE A 83 0.66 2.29 3.46
N LEU A 84 1.91 2.70 3.29
CA LEU A 84 2.49 3.79 4.08
C LEU A 84 2.63 5.05 3.24
N HIS A 85 2.26 6.20 3.80
CA HIS A 85 2.57 7.48 3.19
C HIS A 85 4.06 7.82 3.42
N HIS A 86 4.85 7.95 2.35
CA HIS A 86 6.32 8.09 2.45
C HIS A 86 6.79 9.32 3.24
N ALA A 87 5.99 10.39 3.25
CA ALA A 87 6.32 11.66 3.88
C ALA A 87 5.54 11.98 5.17
N LEU A 88 4.59 11.13 5.59
CA LEU A 88 3.76 11.42 6.77
C LEU A 88 4.13 10.50 7.95
N ARG A 89 4.40 11.11 9.10
CA ARG A 89 4.12 10.47 10.39
C ARG A 89 2.60 10.47 10.55
N TRP A 90 1.98 9.32 10.36
CA TRP A 90 0.52 9.17 10.55
C TRP A 90 0.14 9.68 11.95
N PRO A 91 -0.95 10.47 12.12
CA PRO A 91 -1.44 10.78 13.46
C PRO A 91 -1.69 9.47 14.20
N GLN A 92 -1.22 9.36 15.45
CA GLN A 92 -1.45 8.15 16.24
C GLN A 92 -2.95 7.87 16.25
N ALA A 93 -3.34 6.63 15.96
CA ALA A 93 -4.73 6.22 16.12
C ALA A 93 -5.11 6.54 17.56
N ASP A 94 -6.10 7.41 17.75
CA ASP A 94 -6.64 7.67 19.08
C ASP A 94 -7.06 6.32 19.68
N ARG A 95 -6.52 6.05 20.88
CA ARG A 95 -6.64 4.80 21.62
C ARG A 95 -8.08 4.44 21.95
#